data_AF-A0A7C5IDX8-F1
#
_entry.id   AF-A0A7C5IDX8-F1
#
_cell.length_a   1.000
_cell.length_b   1.000
_cell.length_c   1.000
_cell.angle_alpha   90.00
_cell.angle_beta   90.00
_cell.angle_gamma   90.00
#
_symmetry.space_group_name_H-M   'P 1'
#
loop_
_entity.id
_entity.type
_entity.pdbx_description
1 polymer ?
#
loop_
_entity_poly.entity_id
_entity_poly.type
_entity_poly.pdbx_seq_one_letter_code
_entity_poly.pdbx_strand_id
1 'polypeptide(L)' 'MAYVDQLAKKALELRPAERIRLVEAILYSLDKPDPDIEKKWIAESEARYEAFKKDELEAIDWEEIRKRHER' A
#
# COMPACT_ATOMS: atom_id res chain seq x y z
N MET A 1 0.34 -13.63 -26.27
CA MET A 1 -0.33 -13.74 -24.96
C MET A 1 0.07 -15.00 -24.21
N ALA A 2 0.14 -16.17 -24.85
CA ALA A 2 0.52 -17.45 -24.21
C ALA A 2 1.78 -17.40 -23.32
N TYR A 3 2.80 -16.61 -23.67
CA TYR A 3 4.01 -16.43 -22.86
C TYR A 3 3.75 -15.69 -21.53
N VAL A 4 2.92 -14.63 -21.56
CA VAL A 4 2.55 -13.88 -20.36
C VAL A 4 1.71 -14.75 -19.42
N ASP A 5 0.81 -15.56 -19.98
CA ASP A 5 -0.02 -16.50 -19.20
C ASP A 5 0.83 -17.57 -18.51
N GLN A 6 1.90 -18.05 -19.16
CA GLN A 6 2.86 -18.97 -18.55
C GLN A 6 3.65 -18.33 -17.41
N LEU A 7 4.07 -17.07 -17.56
CA LEU A 7 4.73 -16.33 -16.49
C LEU A 7 3.80 -16.07 -15.31
N ALA A 8 2.54 -15.73 -15.58
CA ALA A 8 1.52 -15.54 -14.55
C ALA A 8 1.28 -16.83 -13.74
N LYS A 9 1.19 -17.98 -14.42
CA LYS A 9 1.07 -19.29 -13.75
C LYS A 9 2.25 -19.55 -12.80
N LYS A 10 3.49 -19.35 -13.26
CA LYS A 10 4.69 -19.50 -12.42
C LYS A 10 4.71 -18.52 -11.24
N ALA A 11 4.28 -17.27 -11.46
CA ALA A 11 4.20 -16.27 -10.39
C ALA A 11 3.17 -16.65 -9.31
N LEU A 12 2.09 -17.36 -9.69
CA LEU A 12 1.09 -17.84 -8.74
C LEU A 12 1.55 -19.03 -7.90
N GLU A 13 2.57 -19.78 -8.35
CA GLU A 13 3.20 -20.88 -7.60
C GLU A 13 4.15 -20.39 -6.48
N LEU A 14 4.55 -19.11 -6.52
CA LEU A 14 5.37 -18.50 -5.48
C LEU A 14 4.64 -18.42 -4.14
N ARG A 15 5.39 -18.41 -3.03
CA ARG A 15 4.81 -18.15 -1.72
C ARG A 15 4.23 -16.73 -1.68
N PRO A 16 3.22 -16.45 -0.84
CA PRO A 16 2.56 -15.14 -0.80
C PRO A 16 3.54 -13.96 -0.70
N ALA A 17 4.57 -14.06 0.15
CA ALA A 17 5.58 -13.02 0.30
C ALA A 17 6.44 -12.80 -0.96
N GLU A 18 6.78 -13.86 -1.68
CA GLU A 18 7.55 -13.79 -2.93
C GLU A 18 6.72 -13.21 -4.06
N ARG A 19 5.43 -13.56 -4.10
CA ARG A 19 4.49 -12.99 -5.06
C ARG A 19 4.33 -11.48 -4.86
N ILE A 20 4.22 -10.99 -3.62
CA ILE A 20 4.18 -9.54 -3.34
C ILE A 20 5.46 -8.86 -3.82
N ARG A 21 6.63 -9.41 -3.49
CA ARG A 21 7.92 -8.83 -3.94
C ARG A 21 8.03 -8.75 -5.47
N LEU A 22 7.54 -9.76 -6.18
CA LEU A 22 7.53 -9.75 -7.64
C LEU A 22 6.60 -8.66 -8.18
N VAL A 23 5.40 -8.50 -7.60
CA VAL A 23 4.47 -7.44 -7.97
C VAL A 23 5.09 -6.06 -7.74
N GLU A 24 5.71 -5.83 -6.59
CA GLU A 24 6.40 -4.57 -6.27
C GLU A 24 7.50 -4.25 -7.29
N ALA A 25 8.34 -5.24 -7.64
CA ALA A 25 9.40 -5.05 -8.63
C ALA A 25 8.85 -4.69 -10.02
N ILE A 26 7.77 -5.34 -10.45
CA ILE A 26 7.10 -5.03 -11.73
C ILE A 26 6.52 -3.62 -11.69
N LEU A 27 5.77 -3.28 -10.63
CA LEU A 27 5.17 -1.94 -10.48
C LEU A 27 6.25 -0.85 -10.51
N TYR A 28 7.34 -1.03 -9.76
CA TYR A 28 8.46 -0.10 -9.74
C TYR A 28 9.12 0.08 -11.12
N SER A 29 9.12 -0.96 -11.96
CA SER A 29 9.64 -0.87 -13.33
C SER A 29 8.75 -0.06 -14.28
N LEU A 30 7.45 0.01 -14.01
CA LEU A 30 6.45 0.68 -14.83
C LEU A 30 6.25 2.13 -14.41
N ASP A 31 6.22 2.36 -13.10
CA ASP A 31 6.00 3.65 -12.49
C ASP A 31 6.96 3.82 -11.31
N LYS A 32 7.98 4.65 -11.51
CA LYS A 32 8.97 4.93 -10.46
C LYS A 32 8.40 6.00 -9.55
N PRO A 33 8.50 5.82 -8.22
CA PRO A 33 8.10 6.86 -7.27
C PRO A 33 8.78 8.19 -7.61
N ASP A 34 7.99 9.24 -7.71
CA ASP A 34 8.50 10.60 -7.84
C ASP A 34 9.03 11.04 -6.46
N PRO A 35 10.34 11.33 -6.32
CA PRO A 35 10.93 11.70 -5.03
C PRO A 35 10.31 12.94 -4.41
N ASP A 36 9.76 13.87 -5.21
CA ASP A 36 9.13 15.08 -4.70
C ASP A 36 7.71 14.82 -4.23
N ILE A 37 6.99 13.87 -4.84
CA ILE A 37 5.72 13.37 -4.32
C ILE A 37 5.96 12.61 -3.01
N GLU A 38 6.98 11.75 -2.95
CA GLU A 38 7.33 10.98 -1.75
C GLU A 38 7.63 11.90 -0.56
N LYS A 39 8.46 12.93 -0.75
CA LYS A 39 8.75 13.94 0.29
C LYS A 39 7.49 14.63 0.81
N LYS A 40 6.57 15.01 -0.09
CA LYS A 40 5.30 15.66 0.29
C LYS A 40 4.42 14.73 1.09
N TRP A 41 4.36 13.45 0.71
CA TRP A 41 3.61 12.43 1.44
C TRP A 41 4.17 12.19 2.85
N ILE A 42 5.50 12.13 3.00
CA ILE A 42 6.15 12.02 4.31
C ILE A 42 5.76 13.21 5.19
N ALA A 43 5.95 14.44 4.69
CA ALA A 43 5.63 15.65 5.44
C ALA A 43 4.16 15.72 5.86
N GLU A 44 3.23 15.38 4.96
CA GLU A 44 1.79 15.34 5.26
C GLU A 44 1.45 14.28 6.31
N SER A 45 2.06 13.10 6.20
CA SER A 45 1.80 11.98 7.12
C SER A 45 2.29 12.31 8.53
N GLU A 46 3.47 12.89 8.65
CA GLU A 46 4.02 13.37 9.93
C GLU A 46 3.15 14.50 10.52
N ALA A 47 2.74 15.47 9.70
CA ALA A 47 1.89 16.57 10.15
C ALA A 47 0.53 16.08 10.68
N ARG A 48 -0.12 15.14 9.99
CA ARG A 48 -1.38 14.53 10.44
C ARG A 48 -1.21 13.74 11.73
N TYR A 49 -0.12 13.00 11.85
CA TYR A 49 0.15 12.24 13.06
C TYR A 49 0.35 13.15 14.28
N GLU A 50 1.07 14.25 14.11
CA GLU A 50 1.24 15.24 15.18
C GLU A 50 -0.06 15.96 15.55
N ALA A 51 -0.90 16.31 14.56
CA ALA A 51 -2.21 16.89 14.83
C ALA A 51 -3.12 15.91 15.59
N PHE A 52 -3.13 14.63 15.19
CA PHE A 52 -3.85 13.57 15.91
C PHE A 52 -3.38 13.45 17.36
N LYS A 53 -2.07 13.41 17.60
CA LYS A 53 -1.50 13.35 18.96
C LYS A 53 -1.86 14.53 19.86
N LYS A 54 -2.19 15.68 19.27
CA LYS A 54 -2.59 16.90 19.99
C LYS A 54 -4.11 17.05 20.11
N ASP A 55 -4.88 16.06 19.68
CA ASP A 55 -6.34 16.12 19.56
C ASP A 55 -6.81 17.25 18.61
N GLU A 56 -5.95 17.68 17.68
CA GLU A 56 -6.24 18.70 16.65
C GLU A 56 -6.81 18.06 15.36
N LEU A 57 -6.84 16.72 15.29
CA LEU A 57 -7.39 15.95 14.17
C LEU A 57 -8.41 14.94 14.69
N GLU A 58 -9.64 15.02 14.19
CA GLU A 58 -10.67 14.02 14.47
C GLU A 58 -10.25 12.67 13.85
N ALA A 59 -10.32 11.62 14.66
CA ALA A 59 -10.10 10.24 14.23
C ALA A 59 -11.34 9.40 14.50
N ILE A 60 -11.52 8.37 13.68
CA ILE A 60 -12.58 7.38 13.87
C ILE A 60 -11.98 6.17 14.55
N ASP A 61 -12.64 5.68 15.60
CA ASP A 61 -12.20 4.50 16.31
C ASP A 61 -12.21 3.26 15.41
N TRP A 62 -11.13 2.46 15.49
CA TRP A 62 -10.97 1.28 14.66
C TRP A 62 -12.05 0.23 14.92
N GLU A 63 -12.48 0.04 16.17
CA GLU A 63 -13.52 -0.94 16.49
C GLU A 63 -14.89 -0.53 15.93
N GLU A 64 -15.17 0.78 15.84
CA GLU A 64 -16.38 1.27 15.16
C GLU A 64 -16.38 0.87 13.68
N ILE A 65 -15.28 1.12 12.96
CA ILE A 65 -15.14 0.76 11.54
C ILE A 65 -15.21 -0.75 11.35
N ARG A 66 -14.52 -1.52 12.19
CA ARG A 66 -14.49 -2.98 12.11
C ARG A 66 -15.89 -3.58 12.23
N LYS A 67 -16.68 -3.14 13.22
CA LYS A 67 -18.07 -3.60 13.42
C LYS A 67 -18.99 -3.26 12.25
N ARG A 68 -18.78 -2.12 11.56
CA ARG A 68 -19.57 -1.73 10.38
C ARG A 68 -19.40 -2.69 9.20
N HIS A 69 -18.25 -3.36 9.12
CA HIS A 69 -17.88 -4.24 8.01
C HIS A 69 -17.80 -5.73 8.39
N GLU A 70 -18.04 -6.08 9.65
CA GLU A 70 -18.36 -7.44 10.04
C GLU A 70 -19.69 -7.85 9.38
N ARG A 71 -19.60 -8.77 8.41
CA ARG A 71 -20.76 -9.50 7.88
C ARG A 71 -21.09 -10.68 8.79
#